data_AF-A0A1Y2H3V1-F1
#
_entry.id   AF-A0A1Y2H3V1-F1
#
_cell.length_a   1.000
_cell.length_b   1.000
_cell.length_c   1.000
_cell.angle_alpha   90.00
_cell.angle_beta   90.00
_cell.angle_gamma   90.00
#
_symmetry.space_group_name_H-M   'P 1'
#
loop_
_entity.id
_entity.type
_entity.pdbx_description
1 polymer ?
#
loop_
_entity_poly.entity_id
_entity_poly.type
_entity_poly.pdbx_seq_one_letter_code
_entity_poly.pdbx_strand_id
1 'polypeptide(L)'
;VVLGDLGEARVLSNSSSVASSMVGSPAYWSPELCVGAKYHRAADVWALGIVLYESATLTRPFQGHSLVTLMQSIVHDRLTFP
;
A
#
# COMPACT_ATOMS: atom_id res chain seq x y z
N VAL A 1 -5.27 -12.84 -14.61
CA VAL A 1 -4.52 -11.67 -14.07
C VAL A 1 -3.04 -11.95 -14.29
N VAL A 2 -2.34 -11.09 -15.03
CA VAL A 2 -0.88 -11.16 -15.22
C VAL A 2 -0.29 -9.97 -14.49
N LEU A 3 0.67 -10.21 -13.60
CA LEU A 3 1.41 -9.13 -12.94
C LEU A 3 2.45 -8.62 -13.95
N GLY A 4 2.18 -7.48 -14.58
CA GLY A 4 2.95 -6.97 -15.71
C GLY A 4 4.03 -5.94 -15.35
N ASP A 5 3.97 -5.37 -14.14
CA ASP A 5 4.86 -4.28 -13.73
C ASP A 5 5.61 -4.62 -12.44
N LEU A 6 6.85 -5.08 -12.62
CA LEU A 6 7.83 -5.33 -11.56
C LEU A 6 8.92 -4.25 -11.57
N GLY A 7 8.69 -3.08 -12.20
CA GLY A 7 9.69 -2.01 -12.32
C GLY A 7 10.20 -1.49 -10.98
N GLU A 8 9.37 -1.61 -9.93
CA GLU A 8 9.69 -1.23 -8.55
C GLU A 8 9.98 -2.44 -7.64
N ALA A 9 10.01 -3.65 -8.19
CA ALA A 9 10.27 -4.85 -7.41
C ALA A 9 11.74 -4.90 -6.97
N ARG A 10 12.00 -4.73 -5.67
CA ARG A 10 13.34 -4.92 -5.11
C ARG A 10 13.52 -6.34 -4.62
N VAL A 11 14.54 -7.02 -5.15
CA VAL A 11 15.01 -8.30 -4.60
C VAL A 11 15.58 -8.02 -3.21
N LEU A 12 14.82 -8.42 -2.19
CA LEU A 12 15.27 -8.37 -0.81
C LEU A 12 16.28 -9.51 -0.61
N SER A 13 17.57 -9.22 -0.76
CA SER A 13 18.66 -10.20 -0.60
C SER A 13 18.76 -10.81 0.80
N ASN A 14 18.04 -10.24 1.77
CA ASN A 14 17.93 -10.71 3.15
C ASN A 14 16.53 -10.45 3.68
N SER A 15 16.01 -11.33 4.53
CA SER A 15 14.74 -11.18 5.27
C SER A 15 14.66 -9.92 6.14
N SER A 16 15.76 -9.18 6.26
CA SER A 16 15.93 -7.93 7.02
C SER A 16 16.25 -6.71 6.14
N SER A 17 16.24 -6.84 4.81
CA SER A 17 16.56 -5.72 3.91
C SER A 17 15.41 -4.71 3.95
N VAL A 18 15.72 -3.46 4.32
CA VAL A 18 14.75 -2.37 4.46
C VAL A 18 14.89 -1.49 3.24
N ALA A 19 13.88 -1.46 2.36
CA ALA A 19 13.80 -0.45 1.30
C ALA A 19 13.16 0.81 1.89
N SER A 20 13.96 1.84 2.17
CA SER A 20 13.52 3.15 2.69
C SER A 20 13.03 4.12 1.60
N SER A 21 12.81 3.62 0.38
CA SER A 21 12.41 4.43 -0.75
C SER A 21 10.87 4.49 -0.77
N MET A 22 10.29 5.67 -0.57
CA MET A 22 8.86 5.93 -0.75
C MET A 22 8.49 5.86 -2.25
N VAL A 23 8.55 4.67 -2.82
CA VAL A 23 8.31 4.45 -4.25
C VAL A 23 7.10 3.53 -4.40
N GLY A 24 6.18 3.91 -5.29
CA GLY A 24 4.88 3.28 -5.47
C GLY A 24 3.74 4.30 -5.50
N SER A 25 2.57 3.86 -5.93
CA SER A 25 1.38 4.71 -5.98
C SER A 25 0.83 4.92 -4.55
N PRO A 26 0.67 6.17 -4.06
CA PRO A 26 0.31 6.47 -2.66
C PRO A 26 -0.97 5.80 -2.15
N ALA A 27 -1.88 5.43 -3.06
CA ALA A 27 -3.14 4.76 -2.73
C ALA A 27 -2.98 3.30 -2.23
N TYR A 28 -1.82 2.68 -2.46
CA TYR A 28 -1.53 1.29 -2.06
C TYR A 28 -0.52 1.21 -0.92
N TRP A 29 -0.10 2.34 -0.37
CA TRP A 29 0.82 2.36 0.75
C TRP A 29 0.15 1.80 2.00
N SER A 30 0.92 1.01 2.73
CA SER A 30 0.48 0.47 4.01
C SER A 30 0.66 1.51 5.12
N PRO A 31 -0.15 1.47 6.18
CA PRO A 31 -0.08 2.44 7.27
C PRO A 31 1.30 2.47 7.93
N GLU A 32 1.98 1.32 8.02
CA GLU A 32 3.35 1.24 8.52
C GLU A 32 4.35 1.96 7.59
N LEU A 33 4.13 1.92 6.27
CA LEU A 33 4.94 2.67 5.31
C LEU A 33 4.69 4.18 5.41
N CYS A 34 3.44 4.60 5.67
CA CYS A 34 3.09 6.00 5.88
C CYS A 34 3.73 6.60 7.16
N VAL A 35 3.96 5.77 8.18
CA VAL A 35 4.60 6.17 9.45
C VAL A 35 6.14 6.02 9.38
N GLY A 36 6.69 5.57 8.25
CA GLY A 36 8.13 5.40 8.05
C GLY A 36 8.72 4.16 8.75
N ALA A 37 7.87 3.18 9.09
CA ALA A 37 8.32 1.91 9.63
C ALA A 37 8.93 1.02 8.54
N LYS A 38 9.66 -0.03 8.97
CA LYS A 38 10.34 -0.95 8.05
C LYS A 38 9.31 -1.68 7.18
N TYR A 39 9.34 -1.43 5.86
CA TYR A 39 8.57 -2.19 4.88
C TYR A 39 8.98 -3.67 4.90
N HIS A 40 7.99 -4.55 4.97
CA HIS A 40 8.18 -5.99 4.95
C HIS A 40 7.04 -6.65 4.16
N ARG A 41 6.98 -7.98 4.12
CA ARG A 41 5.99 -8.76 3.35
C ARG A 41 4.53 -8.41 3.68
N ALA A 42 4.27 -7.85 4.87
CA ALA A 42 2.93 -7.40 5.27
C ALA A 42 2.40 -6.25 4.41
N ALA A 43 3.27 -5.38 3.90
CA ALA A 43 2.88 -4.27 3.04
C ALA A 43 2.41 -4.74 1.65
N ASP A 44 2.97 -5.83 1.12
CA ASP A 44 2.48 -6.46 -0.11
C ASP A 44 1.09 -7.07 0.09
N VAL A 45 0.85 -7.67 1.26
CA VAL A 45 -0.47 -8.22 1.63
C VAL A 45 -1.48 -7.08 1.77
N TRP A 46 -1.08 -5.93 2.32
CA TRP A 46 -1.91 -4.74 2.36
C TRP A 46 -2.30 -4.26 0.96
N ALA A 47 -1.32 -4.06 0.08
CA ALA A 47 -1.57 -3.63 -1.30
C ALA A 47 -2.50 -4.61 -2.04
N LEU A 48 -2.31 -5.92 -1.86
CA LEU A 48 -3.22 -6.95 -2.38
C LEU A 48 -4.64 -6.80 -1.82
N GLY A 49 -4.79 -6.48 -0.53
CA GLY A 49 -6.08 -6.21 0.09
C GLY A 49 -6.81 -5.01 -0.52
N ILE A 50 -6.08 -3.93 -0.83
CA ILE A 50 -6.63 -2.75 -1.53
C ILE A 50 -7.10 -3.12 -2.94
N VAL A 51 -6.30 -3.87 -3.69
CA VAL A 51 -6.67 -4.34 -5.04
C VAL A 51 -7.90 -5.25 -5.00
N LEU A 52 -7.96 -6.17 -4.04
CA LEU A 52 -9.12 -7.03 -3.84
C LEU A 52 -10.37 -6.22 -3.49
N TYR A 53 -10.24 -5.23 -2.59
CA TYR A 53 -11.34 -4.33 -2.25
C TYR A 53 -11.84 -3.57 -3.48
N GLU A 54 -10.94 -2.95 -4.25
CA GLU A 54 -11.30 -2.20 -5.46
C GLU A 54 -11.94 -3.11 -6.51
N SER A 55 -11.49 -4.37 -6.62
CA SER A 55 -12.10 -5.34 -7.53
C SER A 55 -13.52 -5.76 -7.10
N ALA A 56 -13.81 -5.79 -5.80
CA ALA A 56 -15.09 -6.23 -5.26
C ALA A 56 -16.12 -5.09 -5.19
N THR A 57 -15.68 -3.87 -4.88
CA THR A 57 -16.55 -2.71 -4.65
C THR A 57 -16.50 -1.67 -5.76
N LEU A 58 -15.59 -1.83 -6.73
CA LEU A 58 -15.29 -0.84 -7.80
C LEU A 58 -14.94 0.56 -7.26
N THR A 59 -14.63 0.68 -5.98
CA THR A 59 -14.31 1.94 -5.31
C THR A 59 -13.04 1.79 -4.49
N ARG A 60 -12.26 2.87 -4.39
CA ARG A 60 -11.05 2.85 -3.55
C ARG A 60 -11.42 3.00 -2.08
N PRO A 61 -10.80 2.20 -1.20
CA PRO A 61 -11.10 2.23 0.23
C PRO A 61 -10.64 3.53 0.91
N PHE A 62 -9.50 4.08 0.47
CA PHE A 62 -8.95 5.32 1.02
C PHE A 62 -8.77 6.35 -0.09
N GLN A 63 -9.26 7.56 0.15
CA GLN A 63 -9.14 8.70 -0.76
C GLN A 63 -8.73 9.95 0.02
N GLY A 64 -7.97 10.82 -0.64
CA GLY A 64 -7.53 12.08 -0.08
C GLY A 64 -7.24 13.09 -1.18
N HIS A 65 -7.56 14.36 -0.93
CA HIS A 65 -7.31 15.47 -1.87
C HIS A 65 -5.81 15.85 -1.93
N SER A 66 -4.98 15.30 -1.05
CA SER A 66 -3.55 15.55 -0.98
C SER A 66 -2.85 14.28 -0.46
N LEU A 67 -1.56 14.14 -0.75
CA LEU A 67 -0.77 13.00 -0.27
C LEU A 67 -0.90 12.81 1.24
N VAL A 68 -0.80 13.90 2.00
CA VAL A 68 -0.90 13.89 3.46
C VAL A 68 -2.28 13.43 3.94
N THR A 69 -3.36 13.92 3.32
CA THR A 69 -4.72 13.52 3.71
C THR A 69 -5.00 12.07 3.34
N LEU A 70 -4.47 11.58 2.21
CA LEU A 70 -4.54 10.17 1.84
C LEU A 70 -3.81 9.28 2.85
N MET A 71 -2.57 9.65 3.24
CA MET A 71 -1.79 8.92 4.24
C MET A 71 -2.51 8.93 5.61
N GLN A 72 -3.12 10.05 5.99
CA GLN A 72 -3.92 10.13 7.21
C GLN A 72 -5.13 9.20 7.16
N SER A 73 -5.87 9.16 6.04
CA SER A 73 -6.97 8.22 5.85
C SER A 73 -6.51 6.77 5.93
N ILE A 74 -5.38 6.42 5.30
CA ILE A 74 -4.81 5.06 5.37
C ILE A 74 -4.49 4.65 6.82
N VAL A 75 -3.99 5.58 7.64
CA VAL A 75 -3.57 5.29 9.03
C VAL A 75 -4.75 5.29 10.02
N HIS A 76 -5.73 6.18 9.84
CA HIS A 76 -6.77 6.41 10.84
C HIS A 76 -8.14 5.87 10.45
N ASP A 77 -8.41 5.71 9.16
CA ASP A 77 -9.75 5.39 8.69
C ASP A 77 -9.97 3.88 8.67
N ARG A 78 -11.21 3.45 8.93
CA ARG A 78 -11.57 2.03 8.88
C ARG A 78 -12.12 1.66 7.51
N LEU A 79 -11.64 0.54 6.98
CA LEU A 79 -12.27 -0.13 5.84
C LEU A 79 -13.74 -0.42 6.16
N THR A 80 -14.63 0.24 5.43
CA THR A 80 -16.07 0.05 5.55
C THR A 80 -16.55 -0.68 4.31
N PHE A 81 -16.98 -1.93 4.47
CA PHE A 81 -17.55 -2.70 3.38
C PHE A 81 -19.06 -2.39 3.24
N PRO A 82 -19.60 -2.31 2.02
CA PRO A 82 -21.04 -2.22 1.79
C PRO A 82 -21.78 -3.51 2.20
#